data_AF-A0A9P7J220-F1
#
_entry.id   AF-A0A9P7J220-F1
#
_cell.length_a   1.000
_cell.length_b   1.000
_cell.length_c   1.000
_cell.angle_alpha   90.00
_cell.angle_beta   90.00
_cell.angle_gamma   90.00
#
_symmetry.space_group_name_H-M   'P 1'
#
loop_
_entity.id
_entity.type
_entity.pdbx_description
1 polymer ?
#
loop_
_entity_poly.entity_id
_entity_poly.type
_entity_poly.pdbx_seq_one_letter_code
_entity_poly.pdbx_strand_id
1 'polypeptide(L)'
;MAKFYDEIPESLIEWIKKQHMFWVASAPLSPDGHINLSPKGTADSFHVVNSRRVWYQDLTGSGVETISHIRENGRVTILFSAFEGPPRILRLFGTGTVYEFGTEEYEYLISPETRKPGSRAAIVIDVYQCQTTCGFAVPIYDFVTHRTQLLRMADMDESRNCVSSTVSSSETDKKGIKARWARNNLRSIDGLPGLLVAPDSKVTPVNNFNKESQRPKLRYSSSREGSSQSSGANVAIGFALGALVATAIPYILSVTRNLVMHLFLLRDGRLKVKSGLSHLFYWNTSQRLIGSPHSPLVRSSKRMIIPMAKYYDEIPESLIEWVRKQHMFWVASAPLGPGGHVNVSPKGTAECFHVVNSHRVWYEDLTGSGVETISHIRENGRITILFHSFEGPPRILRLYGTGTVYEYGTQEYESLIPPETRKPGSRAAIVIDVYQCLTSCGYAVPIYDFVTHRTQLLRSFDIKESHDRATVSTEINPKGLRAYWMRQNLSSVDGLPGLLTAPESKATCSSVFDKGPRPKLHRLSSRDAGVLGTGATLAIGCAIGALVATALPRILSVTGNFGTRT
;
A
#
# COMPACT_ATOMS: atom_id res chain seq x y z
N MET A 1 26.23 -8.37 7.26
CA MET A 1 26.83 -7.86 6.01
C MET A 1 25.93 -8.26 4.86
N ALA A 2 25.95 -7.52 3.75
CA ALA A 2 25.31 -7.98 2.53
C ALA A 2 26.05 -9.24 2.03
N LYS A 3 25.34 -10.11 1.31
CA LYS A 3 25.98 -11.20 0.55
C LYS A 3 25.68 -11.01 -0.92
N PHE A 4 26.71 -11.17 -1.74
CA PHE A 4 26.62 -11.10 -3.19
C PHE A 4 26.75 -12.50 -3.78
N TYR A 5 26.07 -12.71 -4.90
CA TYR A 5 26.11 -13.93 -5.68
C TYR A 5 26.14 -13.55 -7.16
N ASP A 6 26.89 -14.31 -7.96
CA ASP A 6 26.95 -14.07 -9.41
C ASP A 6 25.68 -14.56 -10.13
N GLU A 7 24.91 -15.43 -9.47
CA GLU A 7 23.62 -15.96 -9.95
C GLU A 7 22.63 -16.12 -8.79
N ILE A 8 21.36 -16.33 -9.11
CA ILE A 8 20.29 -16.57 -8.14
C ILE A 8 20.48 -17.97 -7.53
N PRO A 9 20.81 -18.10 -6.24
CA PRO A 9 20.90 -19.40 -5.59
C PRO A 9 19.54 -20.11 -5.58
N GLU A 10 19.52 -21.43 -5.71
CA GLU A 10 18.29 -22.25 -5.76
C GLU A 10 17.33 -21.96 -4.60
N SER A 11 17.88 -21.84 -3.38
CA SER A 11 17.08 -21.50 -2.19
C SER A 11 16.39 -20.12 -2.26
N LEU A 12 16.93 -19.19 -3.05
CA LEU A 12 16.31 -17.88 -3.31
C LEU A 12 15.27 -17.96 -4.42
N ILE A 13 15.40 -18.85 -5.41
CA ILE A 13 14.38 -19.09 -6.44
C ILE A 13 13.07 -19.55 -5.78
N GLU A 14 13.16 -20.55 -4.90
CA GLU A 14 11.98 -21.05 -4.16
C GLU A 14 11.39 -19.99 -3.22
N TRP A 15 12.21 -19.07 -2.72
CA TRP A 15 11.72 -17.96 -1.92
C TRP A 15 11.05 -16.87 -2.77
N ILE A 16 11.59 -16.55 -3.95
CA ILE A 16 11.01 -15.60 -4.92
C ILE A 16 9.61 -16.05 -5.34
N LYS A 17 9.43 -17.33 -5.66
CA LYS A 17 8.13 -17.90 -6.07
C LYS A 17 7.02 -17.72 -5.03
N LYS A 18 7.37 -17.54 -3.75
CA LYS A 18 6.41 -17.31 -2.66
C LYS A 18 6.05 -15.83 -2.46
N GLN A 19 6.73 -14.90 -3.14
CA GLN A 19 6.48 -13.48 -2.96
C GLN A 19 5.28 -13.04 -3.81
N HIS A 20 4.37 -12.27 -3.22
CA HIS A 20 3.18 -11.76 -3.92
C HIS A 20 3.44 -10.46 -4.70
N MET A 21 4.59 -9.82 -4.49
CA MET A 21 4.98 -8.60 -5.18
C MET A 21 6.48 -8.36 -5.18
N PHE A 22 6.91 -7.46 -6.05
CA PHE A 22 8.28 -6.98 -6.19
C PHE A 22 8.28 -5.50 -6.60
N TRP A 23 9.45 -4.85 -6.52
CA TRP A 23 9.66 -3.50 -7.03
C TRP A 23 10.67 -3.54 -8.17
N VAL A 24 10.44 -2.69 -9.15
CA VAL A 24 11.33 -2.48 -10.28
C VAL A 24 11.88 -1.08 -10.20
N ALA A 25 13.20 -0.96 -10.24
CA ALA A 25 13.89 0.31 -10.37
C ALA A 25 14.72 0.33 -11.66
N SER A 26 14.67 1.46 -12.36
CA SER A 26 15.43 1.70 -13.59
C SER A 26 15.73 3.19 -13.68
N ALA A 27 16.82 3.59 -14.33
CA ALA A 27 17.19 5.01 -14.42
C ALA A 27 17.75 5.35 -15.80
N PRO A 28 17.40 6.53 -16.35
CA PRO A 28 18.04 7.03 -17.55
C PRO A 28 19.48 7.50 -17.24
N LEU A 29 20.28 7.65 -18.28
CA LEU A 29 21.67 8.14 -18.16
C LEU A 29 21.74 9.64 -17.89
N SER A 30 20.72 10.40 -18.31
CA SER A 30 20.68 11.86 -18.09
C SER A 30 20.73 12.22 -16.59
N PRO A 31 21.58 13.18 -16.18
CA PRO A 31 21.63 13.66 -14.80
C PRO A 31 20.35 14.38 -14.36
N ASP A 32 19.52 14.85 -15.30
CA ASP A 32 18.21 15.46 -15.02
C ASP A 32 17.06 14.45 -15.15
N GLY A 33 17.35 13.22 -15.57
CA GLY A 33 16.33 12.21 -15.86
C GLY A 33 15.75 11.55 -14.61
N HIS A 34 14.47 11.19 -14.67
CA HIS A 34 13.72 10.67 -13.52
C HIS A 34 14.05 9.20 -13.23
N ILE A 35 14.50 8.92 -12.00
CA ILE A 35 14.71 7.54 -11.55
C ILE A 35 13.35 6.89 -11.33
N ASN A 36 13.05 5.85 -12.08
CA ASN A 36 11.80 5.12 -11.95
C ASN A 36 11.88 4.10 -10.81
N LEU A 37 10.79 4.02 -10.05
CA LEU A 37 10.60 3.06 -8.98
C LEU A 37 9.12 2.66 -8.93
N SER A 38 8.82 1.38 -9.17
CA SER A 38 7.45 0.92 -9.38
C SER A 38 7.16 -0.42 -8.70
N PRO A 39 6.07 -0.55 -7.91
CA PRO A 39 5.63 -1.83 -7.38
C PRO A 39 4.88 -2.64 -8.44
N LYS A 40 5.07 -3.95 -8.44
CA LYS A 40 4.40 -4.94 -9.30
C LYS A 40 3.89 -6.06 -8.40
N GLY A 41 2.59 -6.35 -8.42
CA GLY A 41 2.00 -7.33 -7.50
C GLY A 41 0.72 -8.00 -8.02
N THR A 42 0.57 -8.08 -9.34
CA THR A 42 -0.41 -9.00 -9.91
C THR A 42 0.10 -10.43 -9.73
N ALA A 43 -0.77 -11.33 -9.25
CA ALA A 43 -0.44 -12.75 -9.08
C ALA A 43 0.17 -13.34 -10.36
N ASP A 44 1.13 -14.24 -10.22
CA ASP A 44 1.75 -14.99 -11.32
C ASP A 44 2.25 -14.11 -12.46
N SER A 45 2.84 -12.96 -12.12
CA SER A 45 3.41 -12.02 -13.10
C SER A 45 4.93 -12.04 -13.19
N PHE A 46 5.63 -12.74 -12.27
CA PHE A 46 7.08 -12.85 -12.23
C PHE A 46 7.49 -14.32 -12.40
N HIS A 47 8.46 -14.58 -13.27
CA HIS A 47 8.87 -15.93 -13.66
C HIS A 47 10.39 -16.04 -13.62
N VAL A 48 10.87 -17.14 -13.04
CA VAL A 48 12.30 -17.50 -13.05
C VAL A 48 12.50 -18.56 -14.13
N VAL A 49 13.35 -18.28 -15.11
CA VAL A 49 13.70 -19.22 -16.19
C VAL A 49 14.81 -20.15 -15.73
N ASN A 50 15.87 -19.57 -15.14
CA ASN A 50 17.00 -20.28 -14.55
C ASN A 50 17.71 -19.36 -13.54
N SER A 51 18.87 -19.77 -13.01
CA SER A 51 19.66 -19.00 -12.03
C SER A 51 20.11 -17.61 -12.52
N ARG A 52 20.09 -17.34 -13.83
CA ARG A 52 20.59 -16.09 -14.43
C ARG A 52 19.57 -15.36 -15.29
N ARG A 53 18.36 -15.88 -15.44
CA ARG A 53 17.35 -15.29 -16.30
C ARG A 53 15.98 -15.32 -15.65
N VAL A 54 15.36 -14.15 -15.58
CA VAL A 54 13.99 -13.96 -15.08
C VAL A 54 13.22 -13.13 -16.09
N TRP A 55 11.90 -13.14 -16.00
CA TRP A 55 11.07 -12.19 -16.71
C TRP A 55 9.82 -11.85 -15.92
N TYR A 56 9.22 -10.71 -16.22
CA TYR A 56 7.90 -10.40 -15.70
C TYR A 56 6.97 -9.83 -16.77
N GLN A 57 5.68 -10.10 -16.60
CA GLN A 57 4.62 -9.61 -17.46
C GLN A 57 4.35 -8.13 -17.12
N ASP A 58 4.75 -7.22 -18.00
CA ASP A 58 4.44 -5.80 -17.83
C ASP A 58 3.00 -5.54 -18.28
N LEU A 59 2.16 -5.23 -17.29
CA LEU A 59 0.76 -4.89 -17.49
C LEU A 59 0.59 -3.40 -17.74
N THR A 60 -0.50 -3.07 -18.42
CA THR A 60 -0.88 -1.70 -18.77
C THR A 60 -0.91 -0.82 -17.53
N GLY A 61 -0.03 0.17 -17.52
CA GLY A 61 0.06 1.18 -16.47
C GLY A 61 -0.02 2.58 -17.04
N SER A 62 0.05 3.57 -16.15
CA SER A 62 0.05 4.98 -16.52
C SER A 62 1.39 5.46 -17.10
N GLY A 63 2.48 4.72 -16.88
CA GLY A 63 3.84 5.06 -17.33
C GLY A 63 4.47 3.96 -18.18
N VAL A 64 5.67 4.22 -18.72
CA VAL A 64 6.47 3.34 -19.60
C VAL A 64 7.98 3.47 -19.35
N GLU A 65 8.35 3.93 -18.17
CA GLU A 65 9.71 4.35 -17.79
C GLU A 65 10.68 3.17 -17.80
N THR A 66 10.30 2.02 -17.24
CA THR A 66 11.16 0.83 -17.28
C THR A 66 11.49 0.40 -18.70
N ILE A 67 10.50 0.35 -19.59
CA ILE A 67 10.72 0.01 -21.00
C ILE A 67 11.68 1.02 -21.63
N SER A 68 11.45 2.32 -21.39
CA SER A 68 12.25 3.38 -22.00
C SER A 68 13.70 3.37 -21.51
N HIS A 69 13.94 3.17 -20.20
CA HIS A 69 15.28 3.09 -19.63
C HIS A 69 16.01 1.82 -20.09
N ILE A 70 15.30 0.69 -20.21
CA ILE A 70 15.87 -0.55 -20.75
C ILE A 70 16.28 -0.34 -22.21
N ARG A 71 15.47 0.34 -23.02
CA ARG A 71 15.83 0.65 -24.42
C ARG A 71 17.03 1.56 -24.54
N GLU A 72 17.18 2.52 -23.63
CA GLU A 72 18.32 3.44 -23.62
C GLU A 72 19.61 2.75 -23.18
N ASN A 73 19.57 2.03 -22.04
CA ASN A 73 20.79 1.58 -21.37
C ASN A 73 20.70 0.20 -20.72
N GLY A 74 19.55 -0.47 -20.76
CA GLY A 74 19.35 -1.82 -20.23
C GLY A 74 19.31 -1.95 -18.71
N ARG A 75 19.68 -0.94 -17.92
CA ARG A 75 19.84 -1.08 -16.46
C ARG A 75 18.50 -1.25 -15.75
N VAL A 76 18.39 -2.34 -14.99
CA VAL A 76 17.20 -2.61 -14.17
C VAL A 76 17.56 -3.40 -12.91
N THR A 77 16.88 -3.07 -11.81
CA THR A 77 16.98 -3.78 -10.54
C THR A 77 15.62 -4.26 -10.10
N ILE A 78 15.51 -5.54 -9.76
CA ILE A 78 14.32 -6.13 -9.12
C ILE A 78 14.57 -6.27 -7.63
N LEU A 79 13.64 -5.80 -6.81
CA LEU A 79 13.68 -5.92 -5.35
C LEU A 79 12.55 -6.83 -4.87
N PHE A 80 12.89 -7.77 -3.99
CA PHE A 80 11.95 -8.51 -3.15
C PHE A 80 12.20 -8.19 -1.68
N SER A 81 11.13 -8.14 -0.88
CA SER A 81 11.18 -7.86 0.57
C SER A 81 10.31 -8.87 1.32
N ALA A 82 10.85 -9.43 2.41
CA ALA A 82 10.11 -10.36 3.27
C ALA A 82 9.18 -9.62 4.23
N PHE A 83 7.88 -9.60 3.91
CA PHE A 83 6.84 -9.09 4.81
C PHE A 83 6.43 -10.08 5.89
N GLU A 84 6.67 -11.36 5.68
CA GLU A 84 6.41 -12.41 6.66
C GLU A 84 7.70 -13.19 6.97
N GLY A 85 7.69 -13.94 8.08
CA GLY A 85 8.80 -14.82 8.46
C GLY A 85 10.13 -14.09 8.72
N PRO A 86 11.28 -14.78 8.52
CA PRO A 86 12.60 -14.21 8.73
C PRO A 86 12.85 -13.00 7.83
N PRO A 87 13.45 -11.91 8.35
CA PRO A 87 13.67 -10.70 7.58
C PRO A 87 14.68 -10.96 6.45
N ARG A 88 14.37 -10.45 5.27
CA ARG A 88 15.20 -10.60 4.06
C ARG A 88 14.84 -9.54 3.04
N ILE A 89 15.87 -9.05 2.36
CA ILE A 89 15.73 -8.31 1.10
C ILE A 89 16.62 -9.00 0.07
N LEU A 90 16.13 -9.13 -1.16
CA LEU A 90 16.89 -9.62 -2.31
C LEU A 90 16.80 -8.58 -3.44
N ARG A 91 17.95 -8.22 -3.99
CA ARG A 91 18.06 -7.45 -5.23
C ARG A 91 18.61 -8.34 -6.33
N LEU A 92 17.98 -8.29 -7.50
CA LEU A 92 18.49 -8.86 -8.74
C LEU A 92 18.93 -7.70 -9.61
N PHE A 93 20.22 -7.59 -9.87
CA PHE A 93 20.80 -6.64 -10.79
C PHE A 93 20.95 -7.31 -12.15
N GLY A 94 20.44 -6.66 -13.19
CA GLY A 94 20.45 -7.26 -14.52
C GLY A 94 20.32 -6.26 -15.65
N THR A 95 20.49 -6.80 -16.85
CA THR A 95 20.26 -6.10 -18.12
C THR A 95 18.93 -6.55 -18.68
N GLY A 96 18.05 -5.58 -18.93
CA GLY A 96 16.71 -5.81 -19.44
C GLY A 96 16.66 -5.94 -20.97
N THR A 97 15.68 -6.69 -21.46
CA THR A 97 15.23 -6.73 -22.86
C THR A 97 13.70 -6.66 -22.88
N VAL A 98 13.14 -5.92 -23.84
CA VAL A 98 11.69 -5.71 -23.96
C VAL A 98 11.17 -6.46 -25.18
N TYR A 99 10.29 -7.43 -24.94
CA TYR A 99 9.49 -8.06 -25.99
C TYR A 99 8.06 -7.55 -25.89
N GLU A 100 7.60 -6.89 -26.94
CA GLU A 100 6.29 -6.21 -26.94
C GLU A 100 5.18 -7.14 -27.43
N PHE A 101 3.96 -6.90 -26.97
CA PHE A 101 2.79 -7.64 -27.44
C PHE A 101 2.71 -7.66 -28.98
N GLY A 102 2.59 -8.85 -29.57
CA GLY A 102 2.58 -9.07 -31.01
C GLY A 102 3.94 -9.33 -31.67
N THR A 103 5.06 -9.32 -30.94
CA THR A 103 6.32 -9.87 -31.45
C THR A 103 6.39 -11.38 -31.22
N GLU A 104 7.16 -12.09 -32.04
CA GLU A 104 7.31 -13.56 -31.93
C GLU A 104 7.83 -13.97 -30.55
N GLU A 105 8.79 -13.23 -30.01
CA GLU A 105 9.39 -13.50 -28.70
C GLU A 105 8.40 -13.32 -27.55
N TYR A 106 7.49 -12.34 -27.67
CA TYR A 106 6.44 -12.14 -26.69
C TYR A 106 5.44 -13.30 -26.73
N GLU A 107 4.97 -13.69 -27.92
CA GLU A 107 3.99 -14.77 -28.07
C GLU A 107 4.58 -16.14 -27.67
N TYR A 108 5.89 -16.32 -27.84
CA TYR A 108 6.61 -17.50 -27.34
C TYR A 108 6.64 -17.57 -25.81
N LEU A 109 6.85 -16.43 -25.13
CA LEU A 109 6.93 -16.38 -23.66
C LEU A 109 5.56 -16.41 -22.98
N ILE A 110 4.56 -15.78 -23.61
CA ILE A 110 3.24 -15.54 -23.01
C ILE A 110 2.17 -15.99 -23.99
N SER A 111 1.69 -17.21 -23.81
CA SER A 111 0.62 -17.77 -24.64
C SER A 111 -0.73 -17.07 -24.37
N PRO A 112 -1.67 -17.07 -25.34
CA PRO A 112 -3.02 -16.54 -25.16
C PRO A 112 -3.76 -17.04 -23.90
N GLU A 113 -3.52 -18.29 -23.49
CA GLU A 113 -4.15 -18.94 -22.34
C GLU A 113 -3.55 -18.50 -21.01
N THR A 114 -2.33 -17.98 -20.99
CA THR A 114 -1.65 -17.51 -19.77
C THR A 114 -1.55 -15.98 -19.70
N ARG A 115 -1.87 -15.31 -20.82
CA ARG A 115 -1.84 -13.86 -20.94
C ARG A 115 -2.88 -13.19 -20.05
N LYS A 116 -2.40 -12.25 -19.23
CA LYS A 116 -3.27 -11.41 -18.41
C LYS A 116 -3.80 -10.23 -19.22
N PRO A 117 -5.05 -9.78 -18.95
CA PRO A 117 -5.56 -8.56 -19.54
C PRO A 117 -4.62 -7.38 -19.33
N GLY A 118 -4.37 -6.63 -20.40
CA GLY A 118 -3.49 -5.46 -20.42
C GLY A 118 -2.02 -5.78 -20.47
N SER A 119 -1.62 -7.05 -20.63
CA SER A 119 -0.22 -7.40 -20.89
C SER A 119 0.25 -6.76 -22.19
N ARG A 120 1.24 -5.86 -22.08
CA ARG A 120 1.75 -5.05 -23.20
C ARG A 120 3.20 -5.38 -23.57
N ALA A 121 3.95 -5.99 -22.66
CA ALA A 121 5.29 -6.47 -22.90
C ALA A 121 5.69 -7.57 -21.90
N ALA A 122 6.65 -8.41 -22.29
CA ALA A 122 7.44 -9.24 -21.40
C ALA A 122 8.79 -8.53 -21.19
N ILE A 123 9.15 -8.27 -19.94
CA ILE A 123 10.44 -7.69 -19.59
C ILE A 123 11.34 -8.82 -19.13
N VAL A 124 12.27 -9.21 -20.00
CA VAL A 124 13.26 -10.26 -19.73
C VAL A 124 14.50 -9.61 -19.13
N ILE A 125 15.08 -10.22 -18.10
CA ILE A 125 16.22 -9.69 -17.38
C ILE A 125 17.27 -10.78 -17.27
N ASP A 126 18.44 -10.49 -17.84
CA ASP A 126 19.65 -11.27 -17.64
C ASP A 126 20.34 -10.78 -16.37
N VAL A 127 20.26 -11.60 -15.31
CA VAL A 127 20.77 -11.30 -13.98
C VAL A 127 22.27 -11.60 -13.95
N TYR A 128 23.06 -10.56 -13.73
CA TYR A 128 24.52 -10.66 -13.61
C TYR A 128 25.00 -10.64 -12.15
N GLN A 129 24.17 -10.15 -11.21
CA GLN A 129 24.49 -10.17 -9.78
C GLN A 129 23.24 -10.17 -8.92
N CYS A 130 23.28 -10.90 -7.80
CA CYS A 130 22.26 -10.87 -6.75
C CYS A 130 22.86 -10.34 -5.46
N GLN A 131 22.09 -9.55 -4.71
CA GLN A 131 22.48 -9.07 -3.39
C GLN A 131 21.39 -9.41 -2.36
N THR A 132 21.77 -10.08 -1.29
CA THR A 132 20.91 -10.28 -0.12
C THR A 132 21.32 -9.36 1.02
N THR A 133 20.33 -8.76 1.69
CA THR A 133 20.54 -7.95 2.90
C THR A 133 19.53 -8.34 3.99
N CYS A 134 19.82 -7.94 5.23
CA CYS A 134 19.14 -8.49 6.41
C CYS A 134 17.65 -8.13 6.53
N GLY A 135 17.17 -7.06 5.90
CA GLY A 135 15.75 -6.66 5.94
C GLY A 135 15.21 -6.31 7.34
N PHE A 136 16.07 -6.02 8.31
CA PHE A 136 15.66 -5.80 9.70
C PHE A 136 14.77 -4.57 9.93
N ALA A 137 14.70 -3.67 8.95
CA ALA A 137 13.84 -2.49 8.97
C ALA A 137 12.48 -2.71 8.29
N VAL A 138 12.30 -3.84 7.57
CA VAL A 138 11.07 -4.10 6.81
C VAL A 138 9.98 -4.55 7.79
N PRO A 139 8.84 -3.86 7.91
CA PRO A 139 7.77 -4.26 8.82
C PRO A 139 7.17 -5.60 8.46
N ILE A 140 6.40 -6.16 9.39
CA ILE A 140 5.67 -7.40 9.16
C ILE A 140 4.26 -7.07 8.72
N TYR A 141 3.83 -7.73 7.64
CA TYR A 141 2.49 -7.65 7.12
C TYR A 141 1.94 -9.04 6.81
N ASP A 142 0.63 -9.20 7.00
CA ASP A 142 -0.10 -10.38 6.57
C ASP A 142 -0.70 -10.16 5.18
N PHE A 143 -0.48 -11.10 4.27
CA PHE A 143 -1.08 -11.03 2.94
C PHE A 143 -2.58 -11.32 3.01
N VAL A 144 -3.40 -10.40 2.48
CA VAL A 144 -4.85 -10.57 2.45
C VAL A 144 -5.30 -11.10 1.09
N THR A 145 -5.01 -10.36 0.01
CA THR A 145 -5.46 -10.72 -1.34
C THR A 145 -4.81 -9.85 -2.42
N HIS A 146 -4.78 -10.33 -3.66
CA HIS A 146 -4.43 -9.51 -4.83
C HIS A 146 -5.59 -8.60 -5.25
N ARG A 147 -5.26 -7.38 -5.67
CA ARG A 147 -6.23 -6.48 -6.31
C ARG A 147 -6.53 -6.94 -7.73
N THR A 148 -7.81 -6.95 -8.11
CA THR A 148 -8.28 -7.38 -9.44
C THR A 148 -8.73 -6.22 -10.33
N GLN A 149 -8.69 -4.99 -9.81
CA GLN A 149 -9.17 -3.79 -10.49
C GLN A 149 -8.40 -3.55 -11.80
N LEU A 150 -7.07 -3.71 -11.80
CA LEU A 150 -6.27 -3.49 -13.01
C LEU A 150 -6.71 -4.44 -14.13
N LEU A 151 -6.76 -5.74 -13.82
CA LEU A 151 -7.11 -6.78 -14.80
C LEU A 151 -8.53 -6.59 -15.35
N ARG A 152 -9.51 -6.26 -14.50
CA ARG A 152 -10.88 -5.99 -14.96
C ARG A 152 -10.99 -4.81 -15.89
N MET A 153 -10.26 -3.73 -15.59
CA MET A 153 -10.30 -2.53 -16.41
C MET A 153 -9.58 -2.75 -17.74
N ALA A 154 -8.48 -3.49 -17.73
CA ALA A 154 -7.78 -3.88 -18.94
C ALA A 154 -8.61 -4.86 -19.80
N ASP A 155 -9.29 -5.83 -19.20
CA ASP A 155 -10.20 -6.74 -19.89
C ASP A 155 -11.37 -5.98 -20.56
N MET A 156 -11.94 -5.00 -19.86
CA MET A 156 -12.93 -4.11 -20.46
C MET A 156 -12.35 -3.31 -21.64
N ASP A 157 -11.13 -2.80 -21.52
CA ASP A 157 -10.47 -2.08 -22.62
C ASP A 157 -10.19 -2.99 -23.81
N GLU A 158 -9.72 -4.22 -23.58
CA GLU A 158 -9.48 -5.24 -24.62
C GLU A 158 -10.76 -5.66 -25.34
N SER A 159 -11.86 -5.85 -24.61
CA SER A 159 -13.15 -6.21 -25.23
C SER A 159 -13.62 -5.19 -26.28
N ARG A 160 -13.22 -3.91 -26.15
CA ARG A 160 -13.53 -2.88 -27.14
C ARG A 160 -12.68 -2.99 -28.41
N ASN A 161 -11.48 -3.54 -28.33
CA ASN A 161 -10.68 -3.87 -29.51
C ASN A 161 -11.31 -5.00 -30.31
N CYS A 162 -11.93 -5.99 -29.66
CA CYS A 162 -12.58 -7.12 -30.34
C CYS A 162 -13.84 -6.72 -31.13
N VAL A 163 -14.56 -5.67 -30.71
CA VAL A 163 -15.78 -5.18 -31.37
C VAL A 163 -15.47 -4.19 -32.52
N SER A 164 -14.28 -3.59 -32.53
CA SER A 164 -13.87 -2.61 -33.55
C SER A 164 -13.56 -3.22 -34.92
N SER A 165 -13.41 -4.55 -35.02
CA SER A 165 -13.16 -5.25 -36.30
C SER A 165 -14.39 -5.30 -37.22
N THR A 166 -15.56 -4.83 -36.78
CA THR A 166 -16.84 -4.95 -37.50
C THR A 166 -17.51 -3.61 -37.87
N VAL A 167 -16.97 -2.45 -37.47
CA VAL A 167 -17.60 -1.13 -37.71
C VAL A 167 -16.57 -0.07 -38.15
N SER A 168 -16.96 0.71 -39.17
CA SER A 168 -16.27 1.85 -39.79
C SER A 168 -15.33 2.66 -38.88
N SER A 169 -14.11 2.86 -39.39
CA SER A 169 -12.86 3.33 -38.76
C SER A 169 -12.74 4.85 -38.54
N SER A 170 -13.60 5.47 -37.72
CA SER A 170 -13.36 6.88 -37.35
C SER A 170 -13.60 7.26 -35.88
N GLU A 171 -14.48 6.55 -35.17
CA GLU A 171 -14.71 6.77 -33.72
C GLU A 171 -14.24 5.62 -32.82
N THR A 172 -14.18 4.40 -33.35
CA THR A 172 -13.78 3.18 -32.63
C THR A 172 -12.26 3.07 -32.47
N ASP A 173 -11.46 3.64 -33.38
CA ASP A 173 -9.99 3.71 -33.31
C ASP A 173 -9.46 4.48 -32.08
N LYS A 174 -10.31 5.28 -31.43
CA LYS A 174 -9.95 6.06 -30.23
C LYS A 174 -10.16 5.30 -28.92
N LYS A 175 -10.75 4.10 -28.96
CA LYS A 175 -11.16 3.33 -27.78
C LYS A 175 -10.49 1.94 -27.78
N GLY A 176 -10.12 1.47 -26.59
CA GLY A 176 -9.47 0.17 -26.42
C GLY A 176 -8.07 0.24 -25.82
N ILE A 177 -7.48 -0.92 -25.56
CA ILE A 177 -6.17 -1.04 -24.90
C ILE A 177 -5.03 -0.52 -25.77
N LYS A 178 -5.03 -0.84 -27.07
CA LYS A 178 -4.00 -0.38 -28.02
C LYS A 178 -4.00 1.13 -28.21
N ALA A 179 -5.19 1.72 -28.41
CA ALA A 179 -5.36 3.16 -28.46
C ALA A 179 -4.93 3.86 -27.16
N ARG A 180 -5.03 3.18 -26.00
CA ARG A 180 -4.48 3.68 -24.73
C ARG A 180 -2.96 3.63 -24.73
N TRP A 181 -2.35 2.55 -25.20
CA TRP A 181 -0.90 2.43 -25.32
C TRP A 181 -0.31 3.51 -26.24
N ALA A 182 -0.92 3.71 -27.42
CA ALA A 182 -0.53 4.77 -28.36
C ALA A 182 -0.58 6.18 -27.73
N ARG A 183 -1.56 6.46 -26.87
CA ARG A 183 -1.68 7.79 -26.24
C ARG A 183 -0.75 8.02 -25.06
N ASN A 184 -0.46 6.97 -24.27
CA ASN A 184 0.12 7.14 -22.95
C ASN A 184 1.48 6.46 -22.76
N ASN A 185 1.89 5.57 -23.67
CA ASN A 185 3.03 4.69 -23.45
C ASN A 185 4.03 4.68 -24.61
N LEU A 186 3.94 5.63 -25.55
CA LEU A 186 4.96 5.80 -26.60
C LEU A 186 6.23 6.49 -26.09
N ARG A 187 6.14 7.26 -25.00
CA ARG A 187 7.28 7.98 -24.41
C ARG A 187 7.24 7.98 -22.89
N SER A 188 8.42 7.99 -22.26
CA SER A 188 8.56 8.22 -20.81
C SER A 188 8.31 9.69 -20.45
N ILE A 189 8.34 9.98 -19.14
CA ILE A 189 8.30 11.34 -18.60
C ILE A 189 9.44 12.19 -19.15
N ASP A 190 10.62 11.58 -19.32
CA ASP A 190 11.82 12.20 -19.89
C ASP A 190 11.83 12.24 -21.43
N GLY A 191 10.72 11.86 -22.08
CA GLY A 191 10.60 11.87 -23.54
C GLY A 191 11.30 10.71 -24.27
N LEU A 192 11.90 9.77 -23.54
CA LEU A 192 12.58 8.59 -24.11
C LEU A 192 11.57 7.64 -24.79
N PRO A 193 11.95 6.93 -25.87
CA PRO A 193 11.07 6.00 -26.57
C PRO A 193 10.57 4.84 -25.67
N GLY A 194 9.26 4.66 -25.62
CA GLY A 194 8.57 3.60 -24.85
C GLY A 194 8.21 2.40 -25.72
N LEU A 195 6.91 2.13 -25.86
CA LEU A 195 6.38 1.10 -26.75
C LEU A 195 6.52 1.51 -28.22
N LEU A 196 6.92 0.55 -29.06
CA LEU A 196 7.16 0.74 -30.48
C LEU A 196 6.27 -0.18 -31.35
N VAL A 197 5.85 -1.33 -30.85
CA VAL A 197 5.16 -2.38 -31.63
C VAL A 197 3.78 -2.68 -31.06
N ALA A 198 3.64 -2.79 -29.74
CA ALA A 198 2.38 -3.20 -29.10
C ALA A 198 1.15 -2.36 -29.50
N PRO A 199 1.24 -1.02 -29.63
CA PRO A 199 0.10 -0.19 -30.04
C PRO A 199 -0.40 -0.51 -31.46
N ASP A 200 0.50 -0.85 -32.38
CA ASP A 200 0.21 -1.08 -33.81
C ASP A 200 0.17 -2.55 -34.20
N SER A 201 0.37 -3.46 -33.24
CA SER A 201 0.31 -4.91 -33.44
C SER A 201 -0.99 -5.32 -34.13
N LYS A 202 -0.91 -6.27 -35.08
CA LYS A 202 -2.09 -6.84 -35.74
C LYS A 202 -2.75 -7.95 -34.92
N VAL A 203 -2.10 -8.44 -33.86
CA VAL A 203 -2.62 -9.50 -33.01
C VAL A 203 -3.75 -8.97 -32.14
N THR A 204 -4.91 -9.62 -32.13
CA THR A 204 -6.02 -9.23 -31.25
C THR A 204 -5.72 -9.66 -29.82
N PRO A 205 -5.75 -8.74 -28.83
CA PRO A 205 -5.48 -9.11 -27.44
C PRO A 205 -6.64 -9.97 -26.89
N VAL A 206 -6.40 -11.27 -26.76
CA VAL A 206 -7.32 -12.25 -26.16
C VAL A 206 -6.81 -12.69 -24.79
N ASN A 207 -7.69 -12.87 -23.82
CA ASN A 207 -7.32 -13.29 -22.45
C ASN A 207 -8.39 -14.25 -21.91
N ASN A 208 -8.05 -15.04 -20.89
CA ASN A 208 -8.96 -15.97 -20.21
C ASN A 208 -9.40 -15.47 -18.82
N PHE A 209 -9.33 -14.17 -18.56
CA PHE A 209 -9.61 -13.63 -17.24
C PHE A 209 -11.07 -13.87 -16.84
N ASN A 210 -11.26 -14.67 -15.80
CA ASN A 210 -12.58 -14.96 -15.27
C ASN A 210 -13.17 -13.70 -14.57
N LYS A 211 -14.08 -13.03 -15.27
CA LYS A 211 -14.75 -11.80 -14.80
C LYS A 211 -15.63 -12.05 -13.57
N GLU A 212 -16.09 -13.28 -13.38
CA GLU A 212 -16.96 -13.72 -12.28
C GLU A 212 -16.17 -14.08 -11.01
N SER A 213 -14.83 -14.14 -11.07
CA SER A 213 -13.99 -14.26 -9.88
C SER A 213 -14.41 -13.20 -8.85
N GLN A 214 -14.85 -13.66 -7.67
CA GLN A 214 -15.52 -12.79 -6.69
C GLN A 214 -14.65 -11.56 -6.38
N ARG A 215 -15.25 -10.36 -6.44
CA ARG A 215 -14.65 -9.15 -5.88
C ARG A 215 -14.25 -9.48 -4.43
N PRO A 216 -12.96 -9.41 -4.06
CA PRO A 216 -12.63 -9.48 -2.65
C PRO A 216 -13.45 -8.41 -1.94
N LYS A 217 -14.23 -8.79 -0.92
CA LYS A 217 -15.01 -7.83 -0.13
C LYS A 217 -14.03 -7.03 0.71
N LEU A 218 -13.51 -5.95 0.14
CA LEU A 218 -12.58 -5.06 0.84
C LEU A 218 -13.37 -4.29 1.90
N ARG A 219 -13.18 -4.65 3.17
CA ARG A 219 -13.68 -3.86 4.29
C ARG A 219 -12.73 -2.69 4.49
N TYR A 220 -13.03 -1.56 3.85
CA TYR A 220 -12.39 -0.32 4.21
C TYR A 220 -13.01 0.19 5.51
N SER A 221 -12.20 0.33 6.57
CA SER A 221 -12.60 1.14 7.72
C SER A 221 -12.77 2.56 7.20
N SER A 222 -14.01 3.02 7.08
CA SER A 222 -14.27 4.43 6.79
C SER A 222 -13.99 5.21 8.07
N SER A 223 -12.77 5.68 8.26
CA SER A 223 -12.51 6.77 9.22
C SER A 223 -13.08 8.07 8.65
N ARG A 224 -14.40 8.20 8.71
CA ARG A 224 -15.01 9.52 8.88
C ARG A 224 -14.84 9.83 10.35
N GLU A 225 -13.80 10.57 10.70
CA GLU A 225 -13.75 11.30 11.97
C GLU A 225 -14.84 12.38 11.91
N GLY A 226 -16.05 11.97 12.25
CA GLY A 226 -17.09 12.81 12.80
C GLY A 226 -17.27 12.34 14.23
N SER A 227 -17.03 13.24 15.18
CA SER A 227 -17.30 13.06 16.59
C SER A 227 -18.73 12.52 16.81
N SER A 228 -18.86 11.24 17.17
CA SER A 228 -19.91 10.77 18.08
C SER A 228 -19.48 9.43 18.67
N GLN A 229 -19.08 9.50 19.94
CA GLN A 229 -18.76 8.37 20.78
C GLN A 229 -20.00 7.48 20.97
N SER A 230 -19.83 6.18 20.74
CA SER A 230 -20.57 5.06 21.36
C SER A 230 -22.04 4.82 20.99
N SER A 231 -22.39 3.52 21.02
CA SER A 231 -23.72 2.95 21.29
C SER A 231 -24.73 2.73 20.14
N GLY A 232 -24.32 2.02 19.09
CA GLY A 232 -25.28 1.44 18.11
C GLY A 232 -26.02 0.18 18.58
N ALA A 233 -25.51 -0.53 19.60
CA ALA A 233 -26.14 -1.77 20.10
C ALA A 233 -27.11 -1.53 21.27
N ASN A 234 -26.90 -0.47 22.07
CA ASN A 234 -27.75 -0.17 23.24
C ASN A 234 -29.02 0.62 22.86
N VAL A 235 -29.04 1.31 21.71
CA VAL A 235 -30.22 2.08 21.27
C VAL A 235 -31.31 1.17 20.70
N ALA A 236 -30.96 0.06 20.02
CA ALA A 236 -31.95 -0.90 19.51
C ALA A 236 -32.64 -1.69 20.65
N ILE A 237 -31.89 -2.03 21.70
CA ILE A 237 -32.43 -2.69 22.90
C ILE A 237 -33.27 -1.69 23.73
N GLY A 238 -32.84 -0.43 23.83
CA GLY A 238 -33.59 0.65 24.48
C GLY A 238 -34.91 1.01 23.79
N PHE A 239 -34.97 0.99 22.46
CA PHE A 239 -36.21 1.26 21.71
C PHE A 239 -37.24 0.12 21.83
N ALA A 240 -36.78 -1.14 21.86
CA ALA A 240 -37.66 -2.29 22.05
C ALA A 240 -38.23 -2.36 23.48
N LEU A 241 -37.42 -2.03 24.50
CA LEU A 241 -37.88 -1.95 25.90
C LEU A 241 -38.77 -0.72 26.15
N GLY A 242 -38.47 0.44 25.55
CA GLY A 242 -39.27 1.65 25.67
C GLY A 242 -40.67 1.53 25.04
N ALA A 243 -40.79 0.83 23.91
CA ALA A 243 -42.09 0.57 23.27
C ALA A 243 -42.98 -0.41 24.08
N LEU A 244 -42.37 -1.33 24.83
CA LEU A 244 -43.08 -2.27 25.71
C LEU A 244 -43.57 -1.59 27.00
N VAL A 245 -42.81 -0.62 27.52
CA VAL A 245 -43.20 0.19 28.69
C VAL A 245 -44.26 1.24 28.34
N ALA A 246 -44.19 1.85 27.14
CA ALA A 246 -45.15 2.86 26.69
C ALA A 246 -46.54 2.30 26.32
N THR A 247 -46.65 0.99 26.07
CA THR A 247 -47.92 0.31 25.76
C THR A 247 -48.53 -0.39 26.97
N ALA A 248 -47.71 -0.83 27.94
CA ALA A 248 -48.19 -1.48 29.16
C ALA A 248 -48.69 -0.49 30.23
N ILE A 249 -48.10 0.71 30.34
CA ILE A 249 -48.48 1.70 31.37
C ILE A 249 -49.89 2.30 31.14
N PRO A 250 -50.33 2.65 29.92
CA PRO A 250 -51.71 3.12 29.69
C PRO A 250 -52.77 2.04 29.97
N TYR A 251 -52.43 0.75 29.77
CA TYR A 251 -53.33 -0.38 30.02
C TYR A 251 -53.44 -0.71 31.52
N ILE A 252 -52.35 -0.61 32.27
CA ILE A 252 -52.34 -0.77 33.73
C ILE A 252 -53.01 0.43 34.44
N LEU A 253 -52.88 1.64 33.87
CA LEU A 253 -53.54 2.85 34.37
C LEU A 253 -55.02 2.97 33.96
N SER A 254 -55.50 2.24 32.94
CA SER A 254 -56.94 2.18 32.64
C SER A 254 -57.72 1.22 33.53
N VAL A 255 -57.04 0.31 34.22
CA VAL A 255 -57.66 -0.68 35.15
C VAL A 255 -57.74 -0.15 36.60
N THR A 256 -57.05 0.94 36.93
CA THR A 256 -57.03 1.52 38.29
C THR A 256 -57.73 2.88 38.42
N ARG A 257 -58.32 3.39 37.32
CA ARG A 257 -58.99 4.70 37.29
C ARG A 257 -60.44 4.61 37.79
N ASN A 258 -60.62 4.23 39.06
CA ASN A 258 -61.85 4.48 39.80
C ASN A 258 -61.62 4.88 41.26
N LEU A 259 -60.41 5.33 41.61
CA LEU A 259 -60.16 5.91 42.92
C LEU A 259 -59.19 7.08 42.81
N VAL A 260 -59.56 8.16 43.53
CA VAL A 260 -58.76 9.37 43.83
C VAL A 260 -58.91 10.55 42.85
N MET A 261 -60.00 11.27 43.09
CA MET A 261 -60.13 12.72 42.97
C MET A 261 -59.21 13.46 43.96
N HIS A 262 -58.85 14.69 43.58
CA HIS A 262 -58.38 15.85 44.37
C HIS A 262 -56.89 16.22 44.45
N LEU A 263 -56.69 17.56 44.36
CA LEU A 263 -55.52 18.38 44.69
C LEU A 263 -54.42 18.40 43.61
N PHE A 264 -54.01 19.51 42.98
CA PHE A 264 -53.82 20.88 43.47
C PHE A 264 -54.02 21.95 42.37
N LEU A 265 -54.33 23.15 42.86
CA LEU A 265 -54.68 24.41 42.21
C LEU A 265 -53.46 25.33 41.96
N LEU A 266 -53.59 26.19 40.93
CA LEU A 266 -53.11 27.60 40.83
C LEU A 266 -51.59 27.86 40.66
N ARG A 267 -51.06 28.94 40.03
CA ARG A 267 -51.52 30.14 39.26
C ARG A 267 -50.26 31.00 39.02
N ASP A 268 -49.98 31.52 37.82
CA ASP A 268 -49.99 32.94 37.39
C ASP A 268 -48.98 32.98 36.19
N GLY A 269 -49.14 33.64 35.04
CA GLY A 269 -49.97 34.77 34.66
C GLY A 269 -49.07 35.95 34.26
N ARG A 270 -48.71 36.10 32.97
CA ARG A 270 -48.67 37.39 32.22
C ARG A 270 -48.07 37.27 30.80
N LEU A 271 -48.89 37.69 29.83
CA LEU A 271 -48.60 37.96 28.43
C LEU A 271 -47.95 39.35 28.23
N LYS A 272 -47.15 39.49 27.17
CA LYS A 272 -47.17 40.67 26.28
C LYS A 272 -46.72 40.30 24.86
N VAL A 273 -47.58 40.60 23.90
CA VAL A 273 -47.40 40.49 22.45
C VAL A 273 -47.13 41.88 21.88
N LYS A 274 -46.26 41.99 20.86
CA LYS A 274 -46.42 42.97 19.77
C LYS A 274 -45.95 42.38 18.44
N SER A 275 -46.78 42.67 17.43
CA SER A 275 -46.82 42.15 16.07
C SER A 275 -45.99 42.98 15.09
N GLY A 276 -45.61 42.34 13.98
CA GLY A 276 -45.12 42.96 12.76
C GLY A 276 -45.18 41.94 11.61
N LEU A 277 -46.19 42.07 10.76
CA LEU A 277 -46.63 41.15 9.71
C LEU A 277 -46.31 41.78 8.34
N SER A 278 -45.79 41.01 7.39
CA SER A 278 -46.22 41.09 5.98
C SER A 278 -45.85 39.83 5.20
N HIS A 279 -46.88 39.29 4.54
CA HIS A 279 -46.95 38.10 3.68
C HIS A 279 -46.28 38.30 2.31
N LEU A 280 -45.87 37.21 1.64
CA LEU A 280 -46.66 36.61 0.53
C LEU A 280 -46.05 35.29 0.02
N PHE A 281 -46.79 34.21 0.21
CA PHE A 281 -46.70 32.94 -0.52
C PHE A 281 -47.86 32.92 -1.52
N TYR A 282 -47.60 32.50 -2.77
CA TYR A 282 -48.63 31.96 -3.66
C TYR A 282 -48.25 30.50 -3.97
N TRP A 283 -49.10 29.59 -3.53
CA TRP A 283 -49.03 28.15 -3.78
C TRP A 283 -50.23 27.81 -4.66
N ASN A 284 -50.00 27.26 -5.85
CA ASN A 284 -51.07 26.81 -6.73
C ASN A 284 -51.15 25.28 -6.68
N THR A 285 -52.27 24.80 -6.17
CA THR A 285 -52.72 23.40 -6.13
C THR A 285 -53.30 22.98 -7.48
N SER A 286 -52.84 21.86 -8.04
CA SER A 286 -53.66 21.02 -8.94
C SER A 286 -53.10 19.60 -9.04
N GLN A 287 -53.81 18.69 -8.36
CA GLN A 287 -54.16 17.31 -8.72
C GLN A 287 -53.10 16.42 -9.43
N ARG A 288 -52.49 15.51 -8.68
CA ARG A 288 -51.86 14.29 -9.21
C ARG A 288 -52.92 13.22 -9.43
N LEU A 289 -53.24 12.96 -10.70
CA LEU A 289 -53.85 11.70 -11.13
C LEU A 289 -52.77 10.62 -11.28
N ILE A 290 -53.16 9.42 -10.88
CA ILE A 290 -52.39 8.19 -10.84
C ILE A 290 -52.10 7.71 -12.26
N GLY A 291 -50.85 7.36 -12.53
CA GLY A 291 -50.44 6.72 -13.78
C GLY A 291 -48.97 6.32 -13.77
N SER A 292 -48.69 5.08 -13.35
CA SER A 292 -47.42 4.39 -13.66
C SER A 292 -47.42 4.05 -15.15
N PRO A 293 -46.28 4.16 -15.85
CA PRO A 293 -45.67 2.92 -16.28
C PRO A 293 -44.15 2.87 -16.09
N HIS A 294 -43.68 1.66 -15.83
CA HIS A 294 -42.30 1.24 -15.68
C HIS A 294 -41.36 1.77 -16.76
N SER A 295 -40.38 2.58 -16.35
CA SER A 295 -39.13 2.79 -17.08
C SER A 295 -37.98 2.12 -16.32
N PRO A 296 -37.17 1.24 -16.93
CA PRO A 296 -36.07 0.60 -16.24
C PRO A 296 -35.03 1.65 -15.87
N LEU A 297 -34.68 1.70 -14.59
CA LEU A 297 -33.56 2.47 -14.06
C LEU A 297 -32.27 2.05 -14.77
N VAL A 298 -31.88 2.78 -15.81
CA VAL A 298 -30.52 2.77 -16.33
C VAL A 298 -29.64 3.35 -15.23
N ARG A 299 -29.07 2.47 -14.40
CA ARG A 299 -27.93 2.82 -13.55
C ARG A 299 -26.84 3.33 -14.48
N SER A 300 -26.64 4.64 -14.50
CA SER A 300 -25.44 5.27 -15.06
C SER A 300 -24.22 4.60 -14.42
N SER A 301 -23.61 3.65 -15.14
CA SER A 301 -22.36 3.05 -14.71
C SER A 301 -21.31 4.17 -14.74
N LYS A 302 -20.81 4.55 -13.57
CA LYS A 302 -19.62 5.40 -13.49
C LYS A 302 -18.54 4.69 -14.32
N ARG A 303 -18.08 5.31 -15.40
CA ARG A 303 -17.10 4.76 -16.35
C ARG A 303 -15.88 4.24 -15.58
N MET A 304 -15.66 2.93 -15.56
CA MET A 304 -14.41 2.32 -15.09
C MET A 304 -13.35 2.51 -16.18
N ILE A 305 -12.50 3.52 -16.03
CA ILE A 305 -11.37 3.83 -16.93
C ILE A 305 -10.11 3.88 -16.07
N ILE A 306 -9.00 3.28 -16.52
CA ILE A 306 -7.72 3.35 -15.78
C ILE A 306 -7.34 4.83 -15.77
N PRO A 307 -7.30 5.49 -14.59
CA PRO A 307 -7.04 6.91 -14.53
C PRO A 307 -5.60 7.18 -14.95
N MET A 308 -5.41 8.30 -15.65
CA MET A 308 -4.06 8.76 -16.00
C MET A 308 -3.29 9.14 -14.73
N ALA A 309 -1.97 9.03 -14.81
CA ALA A 309 -1.14 9.58 -13.75
C ALA A 309 -1.33 11.11 -13.71
N LYS A 310 -1.23 11.68 -12.51
CA LYS A 310 -1.26 13.14 -12.33
C LYS A 310 0.08 13.61 -11.81
N TYR A 311 0.59 14.66 -12.45
CA TYR A 311 1.81 15.35 -12.09
C TYR A 311 1.46 16.58 -11.26
N TYR A 312 2.35 16.91 -10.34
CA TYR A 312 2.28 18.08 -9.49
C TYR A 312 3.69 18.63 -9.32
N ASP A 313 3.84 19.94 -9.23
CA ASP A 313 5.15 20.57 -9.00
C ASP A 313 5.55 20.51 -7.50
N GLU A 314 4.59 20.19 -6.64
CA GLU A 314 4.75 20.06 -5.19
C GLU A 314 3.95 18.89 -4.63
N ILE A 315 4.22 18.48 -3.39
CA ILE A 315 3.46 17.46 -2.69
C ILE A 315 2.05 18.00 -2.44
N PRO A 316 0.99 17.38 -3.00
CA PRO A 316 -0.36 17.87 -2.78
C PRO A 316 -0.72 17.81 -1.30
N GLU A 317 -1.23 18.91 -0.74
CA GLU A 317 -1.59 19.02 0.69
C GLU A 317 -2.49 17.87 1.16
N SER A 318 -3.47 17.48 0.33
CA SER A 318 -4.38 16.35 0.58
C SER A 318 -3.70 14.98 0.73
N LEU A 319 -2.42 14.85 0.36
CA LEU A 319 -1.64 13.61 0.45
C LEU A 319 -0.66 13.61 1.62
N ILE A 320 -0.36 14.75 2.26
CA ILE A 320 0.63 14.84 3.33
C ILE A 320 0.23 13.96 4.52
N GLU A 321 -1.02 14.07 4.97
CA GLU A 321 -1.54 13.23 6.06
C GLU A 321 -1.57 11.73 5.69
N TRP A 322 -1.77 11.41 4.41
CA TRP A 322 -1.70 10.02 3.96
C TRP A 322 -0.25 9.50 3.96
N VAL A 323 0.72 10.32 3.56
CA VAL A 323 2.16 10.01 3.61
C VAL A 323 2.61 9.75 5.05
N ARG A 324 2.23 10.62 6.00
CA ARG A 324 2.57 10.48 7.43
C ARG A 324 2.07 9.17 8.06
N LYS A 325 0.96 8.63 7.55
CA LYS A 325 0.37 7.36 8.01
C LYS A 325 1.05 6.11 7.45
N GLN A 326 1.95 6.24 6.46
CA GLN A 326 2.59 5.07 5.88
C GLN A 326 3.67 4.51 6.81
N HIS A 327 3.62 3.20 7.07
CA HIS A 327 4.61 2.49 7.89
C HIS A 327 5.96 2.29 7.19
N MET A 328 6.01 2.47 5.87
CA MET A 328 7.24 2.33 5.11
C MET A 328 7.17 3.08 3.77
N PHE A 329 8.34 3.33 3.22
CA PHE A 329 8.55 3.91 1.89
C PHE A 329 9.74 3.25 1.21
N TRP A 330 9.88 3.48 -0.09
CA TRP A 330 11.02 2.99 -0.86
C TRP A 330 11.80 4.16 -1.43
N VAL A 331 13.11 4.00 -1.46
CA VAL A 331 14.05 4.97 -2.00
C VAL A 331 14.73 4.36 -3.20
N ALA A 332 14.72 5.05 -4.35
CA ALA A 332 15.56 4.73 -5.49
C ALA A 332 16.56 5.85 -5.75
N SER A 333 17.77 5.47 -6.14
CA SER A 333 18.86 6.35 -6.53
C SER A 333 19.72 5.63 -7.57
N ALA A 334 20.45 6.34 -8.43
CA ALA A 334 21.25 5.71 -9.46
C ALA A 334 22.49 6.54 -9.78
N PRO A 335 23.63 5.91 -10.03
CA PRO A 335 24.80 6.62 -10.52
C PRO A 335 24.62 6.99 -12.00
N LEU A 336 25.41 7.95 -12.47
CA LEU A 336 25.42 8.38 -13.87
C LEU A 336 26.10 7.34 -14.78
N GLY A 337 27.05 6.56 -14.22
CA GLY A 337 27.78 5.54 -14.97
C GLY A 337 26.84 4.50 -15.61
N PRO A 338 27.01 4.18 -16.91
CA PRO A 338 26.14 3.23 -17.62
C PRO A 338 26.28 1.78 -17.13
N GLY A 339 27.37 1.44 -16.43
CA GLY A 339 27.54 0.16 -15.75
C GLY A 339 27.15 0.16 -14.27
N GLY A 340 26.76 1.30 -13.70
CA GLY A 340 26.48 1.42 -12.27
C GLY A 340 25.10 0.91 -11.88
N HIS A 341 24.96 0.44 -10.65
CA HIS A 341 23.77 -0.23 -10.16
C HIS A 341 22.65 0.76 -9.83
N VAL A 342 21.47 0.56 -10.42
CA VAL A 342 20.27 1.28 -9.96
C VAL A 342 19.87 0.74 -8.59
N ASN A 343 19.94 1.58 -7.57
CA ASN A 343 19.61 1.20 -6.21
C ASN A 343 18.12 1.37 -5.94
N VAL A 344 17.56 0.43 -5.17
CA VAL A 344 16.22 0.52 -4.58
C VAL A 344 16.23 -0.09 -3.20
N SER A 345 15.69 0.60 -2.20
CA SER A 345 15.76 0.18 -0.81
C SER A 345 14.47 0.51 -0.05
N PRO A 346 13.87 -0.45 0.67
CA PRO A 346 12.77 -0.17 1.59
C PRO A 346 13.30 0.48 2.87
N LYS A 347 12.52 1.43 3.40
CA LYS A 347 12.74 2.11 4.69
C LYS A 347 11.45 1.97 5.50
N GLY A 348 11.50 1.27 6.63
CA GLY A 348 10.30 0.91 7.38
C GLY A 348 10.46 0.91 8.91
N THR A 349 11.52 1.53 9.40
CA THR A 349 11.55 1.92 10.82
C THR A 349 10.55 3.05 11.03
N ALA A 350 9.71 2.92 12.06
CA ALA A 350 8.70 3.91 12.39
C ALA A 350 9.33 5.30 12.60
N GLU A 351 8.59 6.35 12.24
CA GLU A 351 8.96 7.75 12.53
C GLU A 351 10.34 8.16 12.00
N CYS A 352 10.70 7.68 10.80
CA CYS A 352 11.93 8.09 10.12
C CYS A 352 11.68 9.03 8.92
N PHE A 353 10.44 9.27 8.48
CA PHE A 353 10.14 10.16 7.35
C PHE A 353 9.39 11.39 7.81
N HIS A 354 9.84 12.56 7.38
CA HIS A 354 9.35 13.86 7.84
C HIS A 354 9.05 14.78 6.66
N VAL A 355 7.88 15.42 6.71
CA VAL A 355 7.47 16.44 5.73
C VAL A 355 7.64 17.81 6.37
N VAL A 356 8.52 18.64 5.81
CA VAL A 356 8.76 20.02 6.27
C VAL A 356 7.71 20.95 5.68
N ASN A 357 7.53 20.88 4.37
CA ASN A 357 6.50 21.60 3.61
C ASN A 357 6.22 20.83 2.29
N SER A 358 5.43 21.42 1.38
CA SER A 358 5.06 20.80 0.10
C SER A 358 6.24 20.54 -0.85
N HIS A 359 7.38 21.20 -0.67
CA HIS A 359 8.58 21.08 -1.50
C HIS A 359 9.78 20.46 -0.80
N ARG A 360 9.70 20.19 0.51
CA ARG A 360 10.85 19.71 1.28
C ARG A 360 10.46 18.61 2.24
N VAL A 361 11.15 17.48 2.12
CA VAL A 361 11.03 16.34 3.02
C VAL A 361 12.42 15.92 3.48
N TRP A 362 12.49 15.14 4.54
CA TRP A 362 13.72 14.46 4.91
C TRP A 362 13.42 13.13 5.56
N TYR A 363 14.41 12.24 5.56
CA TYR A 363 14.32 11.02 6.34
C TYR A 363 15.60 10.71 7.11
N GLU A 364 15.45 10.10 8.28
CA GLU A 364 16.53 9.58 9.10
C GLU A 364 17.07 8.30 8.44
N ASP A 365 18.26 8.37 7.87
CA ASP A 365 18.94 7.21 7.27
C ASP A 365 19.64 6.42 8.37
N LEU A 366 19.04 5.29 8.70
CA LEU A 366 19.62 4.32 9.63
C LEU A 366 20.65 3.44 8.92
N THR A 367 21.62 2.99 9.69
CA THR A 367 22.74 2.19 9.22
C THR A 367 22.26 0.89 8.61
N GLY A 368 22.78 0.59 7.43
CA GLY A 368 22.57 -0.68 6.74
C GLY A 368 23.87 -1.19 6.15
N SER A 369 23.80 -2.34 5.47
CA SER A 369 24.97 -2.94 4.83
C SER A 369 25.47 -2.19 3.59
N GLY A 370 24.68 -1.26 3.04
CA GLY A 370 25.02 -0.47 1.86
C GLY A 370 24.92 1.04 2.14
N VAL A 371 25.47 1.84 1.23
CA VAL A 371 25.54 3.31 1.31
C VAL A 371 25.19 3.98 -0.04
N GLU A 372 24.57 3.23 -0.94
CA GLU A 372 24.33 3.57 -2.34
C GLU A 372 23.55 4.88 -2.50
N THR A 373 22.51 5.12 -1.68
CA THR A 373 21.75 6.37 -1.73
C THR A 373 22.61 7.58 -1.41
N ILE A 374 23.45 7.51 -0.37
CA ILE A 374 24.36 8.61 -0.02
C ILE A 374 25.35 8.84 -1.16
N SER A 375 25.95 7.78 -1.68
CA SER A 375 26.92 7.88 -2.77
C SER A 375 26.34 8.47 -4.06
N HIS A 376 25.14 8.04 -4.47
CA HIS A 376 24.50 8.56 -5.67
C HIS A 376 24.07 10.03 -5.50
N ILE A 377 23.58 10.40 -4.30
CA ILE A 377 23.26 11.79 -3.99
C ILE A 377 24.51 12.66 -4.06
N ARG A 378 25.65 12.19 -3.54
CA ARG A 378 26.92 12.93 -3.62
C ARG A 378 27.40 13.12 -5.06
N GLU A 379 27.19 12.13 -5.92
CA GLU A 379 27.58 12.22 -7.33
C GLU A 379 26.66 13.16 -8.12
N ASN A 380 25.35 13.00 -7.99
CA ASN A 380 24.39 13.63 -8.91
C ASN A 380 23.08 14.12 -8.27
N GLY A 381 22.88 13.93 -6.97
CA GLY A 381 21.71 14.41 -6.24
C GLY A 381 20.39 13.69 -6.51
N ARG A 382 20.27 12.85 -7.55
CA ARG A 382 18.98 12.26 -7.95
C ARG A 382 18.45 11.25 -6.93
N ILE A 383 17.20 11.43 -6.54
CA ILE A 383 16.48 10.51 -5.64
C ILE A 383 14.99 10.48 -5.96
N THR A 384 14.41 9.28 -5.86
CA THR A 384 12.95 9.06 -5.95
C THR A 384 12.47 8.40 -4.67
N ILE A 385 11.45 8.97 -4.03
CA ILE A 385 10.73 8.36 -2.91
C ILE A 385 9.40 7.80 -3.41
N LEU A 386 9.10 6.56 -3.09
CA LEU A 386 7.83 5.90 -3.42
C LEU A 386 7.04 5.57 -2.15
N PHE A 387 5.77 5.98 -2.15
CA PHE A 387 4.73 5.50 -1.24
C PHE A 387 3.66 4.75 -2.01
N HIS A 388 3.08 3.70 -1.42
CA HIS A 388 1.89 3.06 -1.95
C HIS A 388 1.01 2.44 -0.86
N SER A 389 -0.29 2.37 -1.12
CA SER A 389 -1.29 1.83 -0.20
C SER A 389 -1.28 0.30 -0.19
N PHE A 390 -0.92 -0.30 0.95
CA PHE A 390 -1.25 -1.70 1.23
C PHE A 390 -2.72 -1.86 1.62
N GLU A 391 -3.16 -1.07 2.59
CA GLU A 391 -4.54 -1.04 3.05
C GLU A 391 -5.33 0.06 2.32
N GLY A 392 -6.65 0.06 2.47
CA GLY A 392 -7.42 1.19 1.96
C GLY A 392 -7.50 1.29 0.42
N PRO A 393 -8.03 2.42 -0.08
CA PRO A 393 -8.06 2.71 -1.50
C PRO A 393 -6.66 2.64 -2.13
N PRO A 394 -6.54 2.04 -3.32
CA PRO A 394 -5.25 1.87 -3.98
C PRO A 394 -4.70 3.23 -4.40
N ARG A 395 -3.41 3.46 -4.12
CA ARG A 395 -2.71 4.71 -4.42
C ARG A 395 -1.22 4.45 -4.51
N ILE A 396 -0.55 5.17 -5.40
CA ILE A 396 0.90 5.30 -5.46
C ILE A 396 1.21 6.80 -5.54
N LEU A 397 2.22 7.24 -4.79
CA LEU A 397 2.83 8.57 -4.88
C LEU A 397 4.33 8.40 -5.06
N ARG A 398 4.91 9.08 -6.05
CA ARG A 398 6.35 9.25 -6.20
C ARG A 398 6.71 10.70 -5.97
N LEU A 399 7.78 10.93 -5.23
CA LEU A 399 8.42 12.23 -5.05
C LEU A 399 9.75 12.17 -5.79
N TYR A 400 9.93 13.06 -6.76
CA TYR A 400 11.18 13.27 -7.45
C TYR A 400 11.84 14.51 -6.88
N GLY A 401 13.11 14.40 -6.51
CA GLY A 401 13.81 15.49 -5.86
C GLY A 401 15.32 15.39 -5.96
N THR A 402 15.95 16.43 -5.45
CA THR A 402 17.40 16.54 -5.29
C THR A 402 17.74 16.33 -3.82
N GLY A 403 18.58 15.34 -3.55
CA GLY A 403 19.01 14.98 -2.21
C GLY A 403 20.19 15.80 -1.72
N THR A 404 20.26 16.00 -0.40
CA THR A 404 21.44 16.50 0.33
C THR A 404 21.67 15.59 1.54
N VAL A 405 22.92 15.27 1.83
CA VAL A 405 23.31 14.37 2.92
C VAL A 405 23.93 15.17 4.06
N TYR A 406 23.28 15.16 5.22
CA TYR A 406 23.85 15.65 6.47
C TYR A 406 24.25 14.48 7.35
N GLU A 407 25.55 14.30 7.55
CA GLU A 407 26.10 13.14 8.26
C GLU A 407 26.07 13.31 9.77
N TYR A 408 26.01 12.19 10.49
CA TYR A 408 26.07 12.13 11.94
C TYR A 408 27.20 13.02 12.52
N GLY A 409 26.86 13.88 13.49
CA GLY A 409 27.79 14.80 14.14
C GLY A 409 28.03 16.14 13.42
N THR A 410 27.44 16.37 12.25
CA THR A 410 27.41 17.71 11.62
C THR A 410 26.34 18.59 12.27
N GLN A 411 26.50 19.91 12.23
CA GLN A 411 25.54 20.84 12.85
C GLN A 411 24.14 20.71 12.25
N GLU A 412 24.06 20.51 10.94
CA GLU A 412 22.81 20.35 10.20
C GLU A 412 22.10 19.05 10.59
N TYR A 413 22.86 17.96 10.77
CA TYR A 413 22.31 16.70 11.26
C TYR A 413 21.78 16.85 12.69
N GLU A 414 22.55 17.43 13.60
CA GLU A 414 22.14 17.62 15.00
C GLU A 414 20.91 18.53 15.14
N SER A 415 20.75 19.48 14.21
CA SER A 415 19.57 20.36 14.15
C SER A 415 18.29 19.62 13.74
N LEU A 416 18.40 18.60 12.89
CA LEU A 416 17.26 17.78 12.44
C LEU A 416 16.97 16.61 13.39
N ILE A 417 18.03 15.99 13.93
CA ILE A 417 17.98 14.76 14.72
C ILE A 417 18.83 14.97 15.99
N PRO A 418 18.31 15.73 16.97
CA PRO A 418 19.01 15.92 18.23
C PRO A 418 19.15 14.58 18.98
N PRO A 419 20.12 14.47 19.90
CA PRO A 419 20.37 13.24 20.66
C PRO A 419 19.13 12.62 21.32
N GLU A 420 18.19 13.47 21.75
CA GLU A 420 16.97 13.09 22.48
C GLU A 420 15.91 12.39 21.61
N THR A 421 16.00 12.50 20.28
CA THR A 421 15.05 11.86 19.34
C THR A 421 15.73 10.84 18.43
N ARG A 422 17.05 10.72 18.55
CA ARG A 422 17.89 9.89 17.68
C ARG A 422 17.61 8.41 17.88
N LYS A 423 17.48 7.70 16.76
CA LYS A 423 17.35 6.24 16.76
C LYS A 423 18.72 5.56 16.67
N PRO A 424 18.88 4.37 17.26
CA PRO A 424 20.12 3.63 17.15
C PRO A 424 20.52 3.35 15.70
N GLY A 425 21.79 3.60 15.40
CA GLY A 425 22.37 3.43 14.08
C GLY A 425 22.04 4.58 13.12
N SER A 426 21.50 5.70 13.58
CA SER A 426 21.33 6.88 12.73
C SER A 426 22.68 7.38 12.22
N ARG A 427 22.84 7.42 10.89
CA ARG A 427 24.14 7.78 10.25
C ARG A 427 24.08 9.06 9.43
N ALA A 428 22.89 9.43 8.96
CA ALA A 428 22.68 10.67 8.21
C ALA A 428 21.21 11.08 8.24
N ALA A 429 20.95 12.37 8.01
CA ALA A 429 19.67 12.90 7.59
C ALA A 429 19.75 13.15 6.08
N ILE A 430 18.81 12.57 5.32
CA ILE A 430 18.72 12.76 3.88
C ILE A 430 17.61 13.76 3.61
N VAL A 431 17.99 15.00 3.28
CA VAL A 431 17.06 16.08 2.95
C VAL A 431 16.81 16.07 1.46
N ILE A 432 15.56 16.25 1.04
CA ILE A 432 15.14 16.15 -0.35
C ILE A 432 14.32 17.38 -0.70
N ASP A 433 14.82 18.15 -1.66
CA ASP A 433 14.08 19.21 -2.32
C ASP A 433 13.26 18.60 -3.47
N VAL A 434 11.95 18.53 -3.27
CA VAL A 434 10.99 17.91 -4.19
C VAL A 434 10.61 18.92 -5.27
N TYR A 435 10.92 18.58 -6.52
CA TYR A 435 10.60 19.40 -7.69
C TYR A 435 9.43 18.85 -8.51
N GLN A 436 9.06 17.58 -8.31
CA GLN A 436 7.91 16.99 -8.99
C GLN A 436 7.34 15.80 -8.20
N CYS A 437 6.02 15.67 -8.22
CA CYS A 437 5.30 14.52 -7.69
C CYS A 437 4.47 13.83 -8.77
N LEU A 438 4.37 12.50 -8.66
CA LEU A 438 3.54 11.68 -9.56
C LEU A 438 2.61 10.78 -8.76
N THR A 439 1.30 10.91 -9.02
CA THR A 439 0.30 9.99 -8.46
C THR A 439 -0.18 8.99 -9.51
N SER A 440 -0.36 7.72 -9.12
CA SER A 440 -0.93 6.67 -9.97
C SER A 440 -1.85 5.73 -9.18
N CYS A 441 -2.65 4.94 -9.89
CA CYS A 441 -3.81 4.25 -9.31
C CYS A 441 -3.51 3.08 -8.36
N GLY A 442 -2.31 2.48 -8.40
CA GLY A 442 -1.95 1.37 -7.49
C GLY A 442 -2.79 0.09 -7.61
N TYR A 443 -3.55 -0.10 -8.70
CA TYR A 443 -4.47 -1.23 -8.86
C TYR A 443 -3.82 -2.62 -8.93
N ALA A 444 -2.51 -2.69 -9.10
CA ALA A 444 -1.73 -3.94 -9.07
C ALA A 444 -1.04 -4.19 -7.72
N VAL A 445 -1.11 -3.27 -6.77
CA VAL A 445 -0.51 -3.45 -5.44
C VAL A 445 -1.44 -4.34 -4.60
N PRO A 446 -0.97 -5.48 -4.06
CA PRO A 446 -1.81 -6.34 -3.24
C PRO A 446 -2.25 -5.66 -1.95
N ILE A 447 -3.19 -6.29 -1.26
CA ILE A 447 -3.66 -5.84 0.04
C ILE A 447 -2.97 -6.66 1.11
N TYR A 448 -2.45 -5.94 2.09
CA TYR A 448 -1.75 -6.46 3.23
C TYR A 448 -2.28 -5.76 4.48
N ASP A 449 -2.36 -6.49 5.60
CA ASP A 449 -2.66 -5.92 6.90
C ASP A 449 -1.36 -5.70 7.66
N PHE A 450 -1.17 -4.50 8.23
CA PHE A 450 -0.01 -4.20 9.06
C PHE A 450 -0.07 -4.95 10.39
N VAL A 451 0.99 -5.70 10.70
CA VAL A 451 1.10 -6.45 11.96
C VAL A 451 1.93 -5.65 12.97
N THR A 452 3.20 -5.38 12.65
CA THR A 452 4.12 -4.67 13.56
C THR A 452 5.42 -4.25 12.87
N HIS A 453 6.09 -3.24 13.42
CA HIS A 453 7.46 -2.89 13.02
C HIS A 453 8.47 -3.91 13.58
N ARG A 454 9.51 -4.20 12.78
CA ARG A 454 10.66 -4.99 13.25
C ARG A 454 11.56 -4.12 14.13
N THR A 455 12.00 -4.65 15.27
CA THR A 455 12.92 -3.96 16.20
C THR A 455 14.38 -4.41 16.05
N GLN A 456 14.64 -5.39 15.18
CA GLN A 456 15.95 -6.03 15.03
C GLN A 456 17.02 -5.04 14.57
N LEU A 457 16.69 -4.05 13.74
CA LEU A 457 17.65 -3.05 13.27
C LEU A 457 18.14 -2.19 14.44
N LEU A 458 17.19 -1.57 15.16
CA LEU A 458 17.46 -0.70 16.30
C LEU A 458 18.23 -1.44 17.40
N ARG A 459 17.80 -2.67 17.75
CA ARG A 459 18.52 -3.51 18.73
C ARG A 459 19.95 -3.84 18.29
N SER A 460 20.16 -4.13 17.01
CA SER A 460 21.49 -4.50 16.50
C SER A 460 22.46 -3.32 16.57
N PHE A 461 21.98 -2.11 16.25
CA PHE A 461 22.83 -0.93 16.26
C PHE A 461 22.96 -0.30 17.65
N ASP A 462 21.98 -0.42 18.55
CA ASP A 462 22.17 -0.01 19.95
C ASP A 462 23.30 -0.82 20.61
N ILE A 463 23.42 -2.12 20.33
CA ILE A 463 24.56 -2.91 20.81
C ILE A 463 25.88 -2.34 20.30
N LYS A 464 25.94 -1.91 19.03
CA LYS A 464 27.15 -1.30 18.47
C LYS A 464 27.47 0.05 19.10
N GLU A 465 26.47 0.89 19.30
CA GLU A 465 26.64 2.17 19.99
C GLU A 465 27.08 1.97 21.44
N SER A 466 26.59 0.93 22.13
CA SER A 466 27.01 0.62 23.50
C SER A 466 28.51 0.31 23.60
N HIS A 467 29.09 -0.30 22.56
CA HIS A 467 30.54 -0.49 22.48
C HIS A 467 31.30 0.82 22.29
N ASP A 468 30.76 1.75 21.48
CA ASP A 468 31.35 3.09 21.33
C ASP A 468 31.25 3.89 22.64
N ARG A 469 30.11 3.85 23.34
CA ARG A 469 29.90 4.52 24.64
C ARG A 469 30.79 3.98 25.75
N ALA A 470 31.08 2.67 25.75
CA ALA A 470 31.93 2.03 26.75
C ALA A 470 33.42 2.34 26.56
N THR A 471 33.81 2.87 25.39
CA THR A 471 35.19 3.26 25.12
C THR A 471 35.46 4.66 25.65
N VAL A 472 36.32 4.75 26.67
CA VAL A 472 36.74 6.03 27.30
C VAL A 472 37.86 6.73 26.50
N SER A 473 38.52 6.02 25.58
CA SER A 473 39.61 6.56 24.75
C SER A 473 39.09 7.20 23.46
N THR A 474 39.93 8.02 22.81
CA THR A 474 39.68 8.56 21.47
C THR A 474 39.75 7.51 20.35
N GLU A 475 40.07 6.25 20.68
CA GLU A 475 40.23 5.17 19.72
C GLU A 475 38.89 4.58 19.29
N ILE A 476 38.83 4.11 18.04
CA ILE A 476 37.61 3.54 17.48
C ILE A 476 37.44 2.10 17.98
N ASN A 477 36.33 1.81 18.65
CA ASN A 477 36.03 0.46 19.11
C ASN A 477 35.78 -0.48 17.91
N PRO A 478 36.52 -1.59 17.74
CA PRO A 478 36.37 -2.47 16.57
C PRO A 478 34.98 -3.11 16.47
N LYS A 479 34.26 -3.26 17.59
CA LYS A 479 32.88 -3.77 17.67
C LYS A 479 31.81 -2.68 17.57
N GLY A 480 32.25 -1.42 17.63
CA GLY A 480 31.45 -0.20 17.59
C GLY A 480 30.69 0.06 16.30
N LEU A 481 29.87 1.10 16.32
CA LEU A 481 29.11 1.60 15.17
C LEU A 481 30.05 2.32 14.19
N ARG A 482 30.96 3.16 14.71
CA ARG A 482 31.94 3.88 13.88
C ARG A 482 32.84 2.93 13.09
N ALA A 483 33.38 1.89 13.73
CA ALA A 483 34.15 0.86 13.03
C ALA A 483 33.32 0.09 11.99
N TYR A 484 32.01 -0.07 12.23
CA TYR A 484 31.12 -0.67 11.24
C TYR A 484 30.99 0.23 10.00
N TRP A 485 30.80 1.53 10.18
CA TRP A 485 30.75 2.50 9.07
C TRP A 485 32.03 2.50 8.25
N MET A 486 33.20 2.55 8.90
CA MET A 486 34.49 2.51 8.21
C MET A 486 34.64 1.27 7.32
N ARG A 487 34.14 0.11 7.78
CA ARG A 487 34.27 -1.15 7.04
C ARG A 487 33.23 -1.34 5.93
N GLN A 488 32.09 -0.68 6.00
CA GLN A 488 30.90 -1.06 5.20
C GLN A 488 30.25 0.10 4.46
N ASN A 489 30.51 1.35 4.84
CA ASN A 489 29.75 2.50 4.37
C ASN A 489 30.64 3.65 3.86
N LEU A 490 31.95 3.45 3.69
CA LEU A 490 32.83 4.44 3.06
C LEU A 490 32.70 4.46 1.53
N SER A 491 32.20 3.39 0.92
CA SER A 491 32.03 3.29 -0.53
C SER A 491 30.79 2.48 -0.91
N SER A 492 30.15 2.84 -2.01
CA SER A 492 29.07 2.04 -2.60
C SER A 492 29.59 0.76 -3.25
N VAL A 493 28.67 -0.09 -3.72
CA VAL A 493 29.00 -1.28 -4.53
C VAL A 493 29.75 -0.89 -5.82
N ASP A 494 29.47 0.29 -6.37
CA ASP A 494 30.10 0.84 -7.56
C ASP A 494 31.40 1.61 -7.26
N GLY A 495 31.88 1.59 -6.01
CA GLY A 495 33.10 2.29 -5.60
C GLY A 495 32.96 3.80 -5.42
N LEU A 496 31.74 4.35 -5.47
CA LEU A 496 31.50 5.77 -5.24
C LEU A 496 31.64 6.13 -3.75
N PRO A 497 32.13 7.33 -3.40
CA PRO A 497 32.28 7.75 -1.99
C PRO A 497 30.97 7.69 -1.20
N GLY A 498 31.01 7.13 0.00
CA GLY A 498 29.86 6.99 0.90
C GLY A 498 29.87 8.02 2.03
N LEU A 499 29.90 7.54 3.28
CA LEU A 499 30.10 8.37 4.46
C LEU A 499 31.51 8.95 4.49
N LEU A 500 31.63 10.21 4.86
CA LEU A 500 32.88 10.96 4.93
C LEU A 500 33.20 11.35 6.37
N THR A 501 32.27 12.03 7.06
CA THR A 501 32.52 12.66 8.36
C THR A 501 31.90 11.88 9.53
N ALA A 502 30.82 11.12 9.31
CA ALA A 502 30.17 10.34 10.37
C ALA A 502 31.13 9.35 11.09
N PRO A 503 32.02 8.61 10.39
CA PRO A 503 32.97 7.71 11.05
C PRO A 503 33.99 8.44 11.91
N GLU A 504 34.28 9.70 11.62
CA GLU A 504 35.26 10.53 12.33
C GLU A 504 34.64 11.37 13.46
N SER A 505 33.30 11.41 13.52
CA SER A 505 32.56 12.19 14.51
C SER A 505 33.00 11.86 15.94
N LYS A 506 33.22 12.93 16.71
CA LYS A 506 33.51 12.86 18.16
C LYS A 506 32.23 12.91 19.01
N ALA A 507 31.06 13.06 18.39
CA ALA A 507 29.79 13.07 19.11
C ALA A 507 29.51 11.69 19.72
N THR A 508 29.24 11.64 21.02
CA THR A 508 28.90 10.40 21.71
C THR A 508 27.64 9.79 21.11
N CYS A 509 27.71 8.52 20.70
CA CYS A 509 26.56 7.77 20.19
C CYS A 509 25.54 7.54 21.31
N SER A 510 24.60 8.47 21.49
CA SER A 510 23.45 8.34 22.38
C SER A 510 22.15 8.20 21.58
N SER A 511 21.28 7.30 22.03
CA SER A 511 19.95 7.11 21.46
C SER A 511 18.93 6.77 22.55
N VAL A 512 17.68 7.18 22.35
CA VAL A 512 16.59 7.03 23.31
C VAL A 512 15.84 5.69 23.22
N PHE A 513 16.45 4.69 22.58
CA PHE A 513 15.76 3.44 22.28
C PHE A 513 15.51 2.60 23.53
N ASP A 514 14.26 2.58 23.97
CA ASP A 514 13.78 1.59 24.93
C ASP A 514 13.80 0.21 24.27
N LYS A 515 14.59 -0.69 24.86
CA LYS A 515 14.74 -2.06 24.36
C LYS A 515 13.42 -2.79 24.37
N GLY A 516 12.53 -2.55 25.33
CA GLY A 516 11.23 -3.22 25.48
C GLY A 516 11.26 -4.76 25.34
N PRO A 517 10.11 -5.44 25.53
CA PRO A 517 10.00 -6.84 25.13
C PRO A 517 10.08 -6.97 23.61
N ARG A 518 10.66 -8.07 23.10
CA ARG A 518 10.60 -8.36 21.66
C ARG A 518 9.13 -8.63 21.30
N PRO A 519 8.59 -8.05 20.21
CA PRO A 519 7.29 -8.44 19.71
C PRO A 519 7.24 -9.96 19.52
N LYS A 520 6.27 -10.64 20.14
CA LYS A 520 6.06 -12.07 19.93
C LYS A 520 5.50 -12.23 18.52
N LEU A 521 6.35 -12.67 17.60
CA LEU A 521 5.90 -13.06 16.27
C LEU A 521 5.22 -14.41 16.40
N HIS A 522 3.91 -14.45 16.23
CA HIS A 522 3.21 -15.72 16.02
C HIS A 522 3.74 -16.29 14.71
N ARG A 523 4.61 -17.30 14.82
CA ARG A 523 4.98 -18.13 13.69
C ARG A 523 3.70 -18.86 13.30
N LEU A 524 3.04 -18.45 12.22
CA LEU A 524 2.03 -19.27 11.57
C LEU A 524 2.73 -20.59 11.26
N SER A 525 2.50 -21.59 12.12
CA SER A 525 3.03 -22.91 11.89
C SER A 525 2.23 -23.47 10.71
N SER A 526 2.88 -24.20 9.81
CA SER A 526 2.20 -24.89 8.70
C SER A 526 1.14 -25.91 9.16
N ARG A 527 0.93 -26.07 10.48
CA ARG A 527 -0.15 -26.87 11.07
C ARG A 527 -1.47 -26.09 11.25
N ASP A 528 -1.44 -24.76 11.24
CA ASP A 528 -2.66 -23.95 11.48
C ASP A 528 -3.45 -23.65 10.20
N ALA A 529 -2.90 -23.96 9.03
CA ALA A 529 -3.60 -23.91 7.74
C ALA A 529 -4.64 -25.04 7.58
N GLY A 530 -4.81 -25.90 8.59
CA GLY A 530 -5.65 -27.08 8.55
C GLY A 530 -6.68 -27.22 9.66
N VAL A 531 -6.96 -26.21 10.49
CA VAL A 531 -8.10 -26.27 11.43
C VAL A 531 -8.62 -24.87 11.76
N LEU A 532 -9.40 -24.27 10.87
CA LEU A 532 -10.26 -23.13 11.21
C LEU A 532 -11.64 -23.36 10.62
N GLY A 533 -12.58 -23.78 11.47
CA GLY A 533 -13.99 -23.52 11.21
C GLY A 533 -15.04 -24.59 11.54
N THR A 534 -14.86 -25.53 12.48
CA THR A 534 -16.01 -26.36 12.93
C THR A 534 -16.11 -26.66 14.43
N GLY A 535 -15.03 -26.55 15.23
CA GLY A 535 -15.07 -26.98 16.64
C GLY A 535 -15.75 -25.99 17.61
N ALA A 536 -15.40 -24.70 17.55
CA ALA A 536 -15.85 -23.72 18.55
C ALA A 536 -17.33 -23.33 18.39
N THR A 537 -17.84 -23.30 17.15
CA THR A 537 -19.24 -22.98 16.87
C THR A 537 -20.18 -24.13 17.24
N LEU A 538 -19.71 -25.39 17.15
CA LEU A 538 -20.50 -26.56 17.58
C LEU A 538 -20.61 -26.65 19.11
N ALA A 539 -19.53 -26.34 19.84
CA ALA A 539 -19.55 -26.41 21.31
C ALA A 539 -20.51 -25.38 21.94
N ILE A 540 -20.59 -24.17 21.38
CA ILE A 540 -21.53 -23.13 21.84
C ILE A 540 -22.97 -23.48 21.41
N GLY A 541 -23.16 -24.05 20.22
CA GLY A 541 -24.48 -24.54 19.76
C GLY A 541 -25.02 -25.70 20.60
N CYS A 542 -24.17 -26.66 20.98
CA CYS A 542 -24.56 -27.79 21.82
C CYS A 542 -24.88 -27.39 23.26
N ALA A 543 -24.16 -26.39 23.82
CA ALA A 543 -24.44 -25.88 25.16
C ALA A 543 -25.79 -25.12 25.23
N ILE A 544 -26.14 -24.37 24.18
CA ILE A 544 -27.42 -23.66 24.09
C ILE A 544 -28.57 -24.65 23.81
N GLY A 545 -28.35 -25.66 22.96
CA GLY A 545 -29.34 -26.70 22.68
C GLY A 545 -29.69 -27.57 23.90
N ALA A 546 -28.70 -27.89 24.74
CA ALA A 546 -28.92 -28.65 25.98
C ALA A 546 -29.68 -27.83 27.05
N LEU A 547 -29.49 -26.51 27.09
CA LEU A 547 -30.20 -25.61 28.00
C LEU A 547 -31.67 -25.41 27.60
N VAL A 548 -31.97 -25.39 26.29
CA VAL A 548 -33.35 -25.30 25.78
C VAL A 548 -34.10 -26.62 25.95
N ALA A 549 -33.45 -27.76 25.73
CA ALA A 549 -34.06 -29.08 25.87
C ALA A 549 -34.38 -29.48 27.32
N THR A 550 -33.65 -28.93 28.30
CA THR A 550 -33.88 -29.21 29.74
C THR A 550 -34.85 -28.24 30.41
N ALA A 551 -35.03 -27.03 29.86
CA ALA A 551 -35.94 -26.02 30.42
C ALA A 551 -37.38 -26.11 29.86
N LEU A 552 -37.58 -26.56 28.62
CA LEU A 552 -38.91 -26.62 27.99
C LEU A 552 -39.91 -27.58 28.66
N PRO A 553 -39.51 -28.78 29.15
CA PRO A 553 -40.44 -29.69 29.81
C PRO A 553 -40.93 -29.21 31.19
N ARG A 554 -40.21 -28.27 31.84
CA ARG A 554 -40.58 -27.72 33.16
C ARG A 554 -41.50 -26.50 33.09
N ILE A 555 -41.58 -25.84 31.94
CA ILE A 555 -42.48 -24.69 31.71
C ILE A 555 -43.84 -25.16 31.19
N LEU A 556 -43.89 -26.30 30.47
CA LEU A 556 -45.13 -26.85 29.90
C LEU A 556 -45.92 -27.75 30.86
N SER A 557 -45.46 -27.99 32.10
CA SER A 557 -46.16 -28.81 33.10
C SER A 557 -46.95 -28.02 34.16
N VAL A 558 -47.08 -26.69 34.03
CA VAL A 558 -47.76 -25.83 35.04
C VAL A 558 -49.11 -25.26 34.55
N THR A 559 -49.50 -25.45 33.29
CA THR A 559 -50.81 -24.96 32.82
C THR A 559 -51.41 -25.91 31.80
N GLY A 560 -52.46 -26.63 32.17
CA GLY A 560 -53.19 -27.52 31.27
C GLY A 560 -54.10 -28.54 31.94
N ASN A 561 -54.92 -28.12 32.90
CA ASN A 561 -56.09 -28.89 33.31
C ASN A 561 -57.32 -28.19 32.71
N PHE A 562 -58.11 -28.94 31.92
CA PHE A 562 -59.55 -28.80 31.60
C PHE A 562 -59.88 -29.22 30.16
N GLY A 563 -60.19 -30.51 29.99
CA GLY A 563 -61.58 -30.98 29.83
C GLY A 563 -62.41 -30.55 28.61
N THR A 564 -62.44 -31.46 27.63
CA THR A 564 -63.61 -32.11 27.00
C THR A 564 -64.77 -31.31 26.35
N ARG A 565 -65.08 -31.72 25.10
CA ARG A 565 -66.40 -32.12 24.54
C ARG A 565 -66.21 -32.28 23.02
N THR A 566 -66.64 -33.33 22.31
CA THR A 566 -67.62 -34.42 22.50
C THR A 566 -67.15 -35.65 21.76
#